data_AF-A0AAV9ZJV1-F1
#
_entry.id   AF-A0AAV9ZJV1-F1
#
_cell.length_a   1.000
_cell.length_b   1.000
_cell.length_c   1.000
_cell.angle_alpha   90.00
_cell.angle_beta   90.00
_cell.angle_gamma   90.00
#
_symmetry.space_group_name_H-M   'P 1'
#
loop_
_entity.id
_entity.type
_entity.pdbx_description
1 polymer ?
#
loop_
_entity_poly.entity_id
_entity_poly.type
_entity_poly.pdbx_seq_one_letter_code
_entity_poly.pdbx_strand_id
1 'polypeptide(L)'
;SLVPTFDKVHECLGVDFSWNLDWIVESYPFAIHGPGSRVNPGYHLLSVDVAASSIRVRSNRCTGSRGANSMCCASYAGLGPFIAVVRGWAQESPGQEPSGRLSHKQLAKKISGLYKQLQSERLKRDNSRKYLIRAKRRIESYRILVDVISTNDVPGLPRLLGVLNS
;
A
#
# COMPACT_ATOMS: atom_id res chain seq x y z
N SER A 1 -64.24 -5.30 13.65
CA SER A 1 -63.18 -4.77 12.77
C SER A 1 -61.87 -4.80 13.53
N LEU A 2 -60.98 -5.75 13.22
CA LEU A 2 -59.65 -5.83 13.81
C LEU A 2 -58.76 -4.80 13.11
N VAL A 3 -58.34 -3.77 13.84
CA VAL A 3 -57.35 -2.81 13.37
C VAL A 3 -56.01 -3.55 13.32
N PRO A 4 -55.32 -3.62 12.16
CA PRO A 4 -53.96 -4.15 12.12
C PRO A 4 -53.08 -3.19 12.92
N THR A 5 -52.63 -3.63 14.09
CA THR A 5 -51.53 -2.97 14.81
C THR A 5 -50.31 -3.12 13.92
N PHE A 6 -49.87 -2.02 13.31
CA PHE A 6 -48.57 -1.97 12.65
C PHE A 6 -47.52 -2.23 13.73
N ASP A 7 -47.01 -3.47 13.78
CA ASP A 7 -45.84 -3.81 14.58
C ASP A 7 -44.75 -2.80 14.24
N LYS A 8 -44.25 -2.11 15.26
CA LYS A 8 -43.12 -1.19 15.12
C LYS A 8 -42.00 -1.97 14.44
N VAL A 9 -41.70 -1.62 13.19
CA VAL A 9 -40.55 -2.18 12.47
C VAL A 9 -39.32 -1.79 13.28
N HIS A 10 -38.79 -2.76 13.99
CA HIS A 10 -37.63 -2.52 14.83
C HIS A 10 -36.38 -2.61 13.97
N GLU A 11 -35.60 -1.52 13.96
CA GLU A 11 -34.38 -1.43 13.17
C GLU A 11 -33.31 -2.43 13.66
N CYS A 12 -32.64 -3.07 12.71
CA CYS A 12 -31.51 -3.95 12.96
C CYS A 12 -30.30 -3.14 13.42
N LEU A 13 -29.85 -3.25 14.66
CA LEU A 13 -28.76 -2.42 15.20
C LEU A 13 -27.36 -2.88 14.75
N GLY A 14 -27.24 -4.05 14.11
CA GLY A 14 -25.96 -4.67 13.76
C GLY A 14 -25.46 -5.62 14.84
N VAL A 15 -24.41 -6.36 14.50
CA VAL A 15 -23.78 -7.36 15.37
C VAL A 15 -22.36 -6.92 15.71
N ASP A 16 -21.98 -7.11 16.96
CA ASP A 16 -20.64 -6.83 17.44
C ASP A 16 -19.69 -8.01 17.14
N PHE A 17 -18.52 -7.69 16.61
CA PHE A 17 -17.45 -8.63 16.36
C PHE A 17 -16.17 -8.13 17.02
N SER A 18 -15.55 -9.02 17.79
CA SER A 18 -14.27 -8.74 18.42
C SER A 18 -13.15 -8.68 17.38
N TRP A 19 -12.28 -7.67 17.52
CA TRP A 19 -11.11 -7.39 16.70
C TRP A 19 -9.83 -7.69 17.49
N ASN A 20 -9.60 -8.97 17.76
CA ASN A 20 -8.45 -9.48 18.54
C ASN A 20 -7.17 -9.58 17.68
N LEU A 21 -6.72 -8.49 17.08
CA LEU A 21 -5.45 -8.47 16.33
C LEU A 21 -4.40 -7.57 16.98
N ASP A 22 -4.73 -6.29 17.08
CA ASP A 22 -3.90 -5.22 17.63
C ASP A 22 -4.84 -4.05 17.91
N TRP A 23 -4.30 -2.88 18.26
CA TRP A 23 -5.10 -1.67 18.37
C TRP A 23 -5.92 -1.45 17.09
N ILE A 24 -7.25 -1.44 17.22
CA ILE A 24 -8.17 -1.47 16.09
C ILE A 24 -7.99 -0.27 15.15
N VAL A 25 -7.62 0.88 15.68
CA VAL A 25 -7.37 2.11 14.92
C VAL A 25 -6.20 1.92 13.93
N GLU A 26 -5.22 1.11 14.31
CA GLU A 26 -4.04 0.85 13.49
C GLU A 26 -4.17 -0.37 12.59
N SER A 27 -4.89 -1.40 13.05
CA SER A 27 -4.94 -2.70 12.40
C SER A 27 -6.18 -2.93 11.54
N TYR A 28 -7.28 -2.18 11.76
CA TYR A 28 -8.46 -2.31 10.93
C TYR A 28 -8.29 -1.55 9.60
N PRO A 29 -8.59 -2.16 8.44
CA PRO A 29 -8.44 -1.52 7.14
C PRO A 29 -9.64 -0.63 6.80
N PHE A 30 -9.79 0.51 7.50
CA PHE A 30 -10.92 1.43 7.34
C PHE A 30 -11.20 1.88 5.89
N ALA A 31 -10.15 1.96 5.07
CA ALA A 31 -10.25 2.39 3.68
C ALA A 31 -11.18 1.52 2.82
N ILE A 32 -11.43 0.26 3.19
CA ILE A 32 -12.31 -0.63 2.43
C ILE A 32 -13.77 -0.16 2.41
N HIS A 33 -14.17 0.71 3.34
CA HIS A 33 -15.53 1.27 3.44
C HIS A 33 -15.69 2.62 2.75
N GLY A 34 -14.60 3.18 2.19
CA GLY A 34 -14.65 4.49 1.56
C GLY A 34 -15.44 4.50 0.24
N PRO A 35 -16.04 5.64 -0.16
CA PRO A 35 -16.86 5.74 -1.38
C PRO A 35 -16.11 5.44 -2.68
N GLY A 36 -14.78 5.52 -2.67
CA GLY A 36 -13.91 5.14 -3.81
C GLY A 36 -13.34 3.73 -3.72
N SER A 37 -13.70 2.94 -2.71
CA SER A 37 -13.18 1.59 -2.53
C SER A 37 -13.74 0.65 -3.60
N ARG A 38 -12.86 -0.01 -4.34
CA ARG A 38 -13.23 -1.15 -5.21
C ARG A 38 -13.44 -2.45 -4.42
N VAL A 39 -13.13 -2.43 -3.13
CA VAL A 39 -13.27 -3.57 -2.22
C VAL A 39 -14.60 -3.45 -1.52
N ASN A 40 -15.43 -4.47 -1.62
CA ASN A 40 -16.67 -4.58 -0.87
C ASN A 40 -16.51 -5.66 0.20
N PRO A 41 -16.44 -5.31 1.49
CA PRO A 41 -16.30 -6.29 2.56
C PRO A 41 -17.55 -7.13 2.80
N GLY A 42 -18.67 -6.85 2.12
CA GLY A 42 -19.94 -7.57 2.30
C GLY A 42 -20.77 -7.10 3.50
N TYR A 43 -20.29 -6.08 4.21
CA TYR A 43 -20.96 -5.48 5.36
C TYR A 43 -20.67 -3.98 5.47
N HIS A 44 -21.56 -3.26 6.13
CA HIS A 44 -21.37 -1.88 6.57
C HIS A 44 -20.76 -1.88 7.97
N LEU A 45 -19.68 -1.13 8.15
CA LEU A 45 -19.18 -0.78 9.47
C LEU A 45 -20.05 0.34 10.06
N LEU A 46 -20.69 0.08 11.20
CA LEU A 46 -21.58 1.03 11.87
C LEU A 46 -20.85 1.83 12.95
N SER A 47 -20.08 1.15 13.79
CA SER A 47 -19.29 1.78 14.84
C SER A 47 -18.08 0.93 15.20
N VAL A 48 -17.13 1.57 15.88
CA VAL A 48 -15.90 0.96 16.38
C VAL A 48 -15.82 1.25 17.87
N ASP A 49 -15.72 0.22 18.68
CA ASP A 49 -15.36 0.34 20.07
C ASP A 49 -13.86 0.11 20.22
N VAL A 50 -13.13 1.20 20.44
CA VAL A 50 -11.68 1.19 20.59
C VAL A 50 -11.26 0.53 21.91
N ALA A 51 -12.06 0.70 22.97
CA ALA A 51 -11.74 0.17 24.29
C ALA A 51 -11.95 -1.35 24.36
N ALA A 52 -13.07 -1.83 23.82
CA ALA A 52 -13.37 -3.26 23.73
C ALA A 52 -12.68 -3.96 22.54
N SER A 53 -11.94 -3.22 21.71
CA SER A 53 -11.40 -3.66 20.42
C SER A 53 -12.43 -4.45 19.62
N SER A 54 -13.55 -3.82 19.31
CA SER A 54 -14.65 -4.47 18.57
C SER A 54 -15.24 -3.56 17.50
N ILE A 55 -15.86 -4.17 16.50
CA ILE A 55 -16.60 -3.49 15.44
C ILE A 55 -18.06 -3.89 15.51
N ARG A 56 -18.95 -2.92 15.35
CA ARG A 56 -20.37 -3.17 15.09
C ARG A 56 -20.59 -3.11 13.59
N VAL A 57 -21.13 -4.17 13.03
CA VAL A 57 -21.34 -4.27 11.58
C VAL A 57 -22.76 -4.69 11.24
N ARG A 58 -23.20 -4.34 10.03
CA ARG A 58 -24.48 -4.76 9.46
C ARG A 58 -24.26 -5.35 8.08
N SER A 59 -24.84 -6.52 7.81
CA SER A 59 -24.76 -7.12 6.47
C SER A 59 -25.35 -6.20 5.41
N ASN A 60 -24.71 -6.14 4.24
CA ASN A 60 -25.26 -5.42 3.08
C ASN A 60 -26.58 -6.03 2.59
N ARG A 61 -26.85 -7.29 2.98
CA ARG A 61 -28.11 -7.99 2.68
C ARG A 61 -29.18 -7.79 3.75
N CYS A 62 -28.91 -6.96 4.76
CA CYS A 62 -29.86 -6.72 5.82
C CYS A 62 -31.02 -5.87 5.33
N THR A 63 -32.25 -6.35 5.49
CA THR A 63 -33.48 -5.63 5.14
C THR A 63 -33.87 -4.55 6.16
N GLY A 64 -33.00 -4.27 7.13
CA GLY A 64 -33.23 -3.27 8.18
C GLY A 64 -34.19 -3.73 9.30
N SER A 65 -34.94 -4.81 9.12
CA SER A 65 -35.90 -5.30 10.12
C SER A 65 -35.30 -6.42 10.98
N ARG A 66 -35.38 -6.29 12.31
CA ARG A 66 -35.01 -7.38 13.25
C ARG A 66 -36.19 -8.35 13.42
N GLY A 67 -35.90 -9.64 13.65
CA GLY A 67 -36.93 -10.61 14.04
C GLY A 67 -37.45 -10.31 15.45
N ALA A 68 -38.67 -10.76 15.77
CA ALA A 68 -39.37 -10.43 17.03
C ALA A 68 -38.51 -10.62 18.31
N ASN A 69 -37.60 -11.61 18.31
CA ASN A 69 -36.75 -11.95 19.45
C ASN A 69 -35.24 -11.74 19.19
N SER A 70 -34.86 -11.00 18.15
CA SER A 70 -33.47 -10.83 17.75
C SER A 70 -33.07 -9.35 17.75
N MET A 71 -31.81 -9.06 18.09
CA MET A 71 -31.22 -7.73 17.92
C MET A 71 -30.90 -7.42 16.44
N CYS A 72 -30.89 -8.44 15.57
CA CYS A 72 -30.49 -8.34 14.17
C CYS A 72 -31.37 -9.11 13.17
N CYS A 73 -31.29 -8.69 11.92
CA CYS A 73 -31.87 -9.38 10.75
C CYS A 73 -31.13 -10.70 10.47
N ALA A 74 -31.82 -11.77 10.06
CA ALA A 74 -31.25 -13.12 9.86
C ALA A 74 -29.97 -13.18 9.00
N SER A 75 -29.76 -12.21 8.10
CA SER A 75 -28.53 -12.06 7.30
C SER A 75 -27.24 -11.90 8.10
N TYR A 76 -27.30 -11.67 9.43
CA TYR A 76 -26.12 -11.60 10.29
C TYR A 76 -25.36 -12.93 10.37
N ALA A 77 -26.03 -14.07 10.22
CA ALA A 77 -25.42 -15.40 10.34
C ALA A 77 -24.29 -15.63 9.32
N GLY A 78 -24.33 -14.95 8.17
CA GLY A 78 -23.32 -15.04 7.12
C GLY A 78 -22.14 -14.07 7.25
N LEU A 79 -22.09 -13.22 8.29
CA LEU A 79 -21.05 -12.17 8.41
C LEU A 79 -19.68 -12.70 8.81
N GLY A 80 -19.62 -13.81 9.55
CA GLY A 80 -18.38 -14.38 10.09
C GLY A 80 -17.28 -14.59 9.03
N PRO A 81 -17.56 -15.28 7.90
CA PRO A 81 -16.59 -15.46 6.83
C PRO A 81 -16.05 -14.15 6.23
N PHE A 82 -16.91 -13.14 6.03
CA PHE A 82 -16.47 -11.85 5.49
C PHE A 82 -15.52 -11.13 6.45
N ILE A 83 -15.81 -11.15 7.75
CA ILE A 83 -14.95 -10.54 8.76
C ILE A 83 -13.65 -11.31 8.90
N ALA A 84 -13.66 -12.63 8.78
CA ALA A 84 -12.46 -13.45 8.77
C ALA A 84 -11.54 -13.09 7.58
N VAL A 85 -12.09 -12.84 6.40
CA VAL A 85 -11.33 -12.38 5.23
C VAL A 85 -10.69 -11.01 5.48
N VAL A 86 -11.45 -10.04 6.00
CA VAL A 86 -10.91 -8.71 6.33
C VAL A 86 -9.84 -8.79 7.42
N ARG A 87 -10.00 -9.70 8.39
CA ARG A 87 -9.00 -9.98 9.41
C ARG A 87 -7.72 -10.59 8.80
N GLY A 88 -7.86 -11.49 7.83
CA GLY A 88 -6.73 -12.04 7.08
C GLY A 88 -5.90 -10.95 6.40
N TRP A 89 -6.56 -10.02 5.70
CA TRP A 89 -5.86 -8.87 5.09
C TRP A 89 -5.08 -8.05 6.10
N ALA A 90 -5.63 -7.83 7.30
CA ALA A 90 -4.97 -7.06 8.36
C ALA A 90 -3.75 -7.79 8.98
N GLN A 91 -3.71 -9.12 8.91
CA GLN A 91 -2.59 -9.94 9.42
C GLN A 91 -1.45 -10.09 8.41
N GLU A 92 -1.76 -10.04 7.12
CA GLU A 92 -0.77 -10.22 6.05
C GLU A 92 0.29 -9.11 6.04
N SER A 93 1.47 -9.40 5.50
CA SER A 93 2.47 -8.35 5.29
C SER A 93 2.01 -7.41 4.18
N PRO A 94 2.34 -6.09 4.23
CA PRO A 94 1.83 -5.06 3.31
C PRO A 94 2.40 -5.14 1.89
N GLY A 95 2.68 -6.33 1.37
CA GLY A 95 3.40 -6.61 0.13
C GLY A 95 2.73 -6.03 -1.13
N GLN A 96 2.31 -6.88 -2.05
CA GLN A 96 1.72 -6.44 -3.33
C GLN A 96 0.23 -6.09 -3.23
N GLU A 97 -0.38 -6.17 -2.05
CA GLU A 97 -1.80 -5.88 -1.88
C GLU A 97 -2.17 -4.45 -2.33
N PRO A 98 -3.36 -4.28 -2.94
CA PRO A 98 -3.89 -2.97 -3.29
C PRO A 98 -3.98 -2.07 -2.05
N SER A 99 -3.56 -0.81 -2.17
CA SER A 99 -3.50 0.13 -1.04
C SER A 99 -4.83 0.29 -0.29
N GLY A 100 -5.96 0.06 -0.95
CA GLY A 100 -7.29 0.13 -0.35
C GLY A 100 -7.62 -0.96 0.68
N ARG A 101 -6.82 -2.04 0.76
CA ARG A 101 -6.98 -3.12 1.75
C ARG A 101 -6.05 -3.01 2.94
N LEU A 102 -5.11 -2.07 2.90
CA LEU A 102 -4.09 -1.95 3.93
C LEU A 102 -4.68 -1.30 5.18
N SER A 103 -4.34 -1.85 6.34
CA SER A 103 -4.48 -1.17 7.62
C SER A 103 -3.54 0.03 7.71
N HIS A 104 -3.80 0.93 8.66
CA HIS A 104 -2.94 2.09 8.87
C HIS A 104 -1.49 1.66 9.17
N LYS A 105 -1.30 0.65 10.02
CA LYS A 105 0.03 0.08 10.35
C LYS A 105 0.74 -0.46 9.12
N GLN A 106 0.02 -1.20 8.28
CA GLN A 106 0.53 -1.73 7.02
C GLN A 106 0.91 -0.63 6.03
N LEU A 107 0.06 0.39 5.89
CA LEU A 107 0.32 1.55 5.03
C LEU A 107 1.54 2.34 5.50
N ALA A 108 1.66 2.62 6.80
CA ALA A 108 2.80 3.29 7.39
C ALA A 108 4.11 2.52 7.12
N LYS A 109 4.10 1.19 7.30
CA LYS A 109 5.24 0.32 6.98
C LYS A 109 5.61 0.39 5.50
N LYS A 110 4.62 0.36 4.60
CA LYS A 110 4.81 0.48 3.14
C LYS A 110 5.42 1.83 2.76
N ILE A 111 4.90 2.93 3.30
CA ILE A 111 5.43 4.29 3.07
C ILE A 111 6.89 4.40 3.54
N SER A 112 7.19 3.92 4.74
CA SER A 112 8.57 3.90 5.25
C SER A 112 9.51 3.08 4.35
N GLY A 113 9.04 1.92 3.85
CA GLY A 113 9.78 1.11 2.89
C GLY A 113 10.09 1.86 1.59
N LEU A 114 9.08 2.51 1.00
CA LEU A 114 9.22 3.32 -0.21
C LEU A 114 10.17 4.50 0.01
N TYR A 115 10.10 5.15 1.16
CA TYR A 115 11.02 6.25 1.49
C TYR A 115 12.47 5.79 1.55
N LYS A 116 12.75 4.64 2.17
CA LYS A 116 14.09 4.04 2.19
C LYS A 116 14.60 3.69 0.78
N GLN A 117 13.73 3.14 -0.07
CA GLN A 117 14.07 2.85 -1.47
C GLN A 117 14.38 4.13 -2.23
N LEU A 118 13.56 5.17 -2.10
CA LEU A 118 13.78 6.47 -2.73
C LEU A 118 15.14 7.08 -2.32
N GLN A 119 15.52 7.01 -1.04
CA GLN A 119 16.81 7.49 -0.57
C GLN A 119 17.98 6.70 -1.17
N SER A 120 17.86 5.37 -1.26
CA SER A 120 18.87 4.53 -1.92
C SER A 120 19.04 4.89 -3.40
N GLU A 121 17.94 5.06 -4.13
CA GLU A 121 17.98 5.45 -5.54
C GLU A 121 18.55 6.87 -5.75
N ARG A 122 18.27 7.81 -4.83
CA ARG A 122 18.91 9.14 -4.86
C ARG A 122 20.42 9.03 -4.72
N LEU A 123 20.91 8.24 -3.76
CA LEU A 123 22.34 8.02 -3.56
C LEU A 123 22.99 7.37 -4.79
N LYS A 124 22.35 6.35 -5.39
CA LYS A 124 22.81 5.73 -6.63
C LYS A 124 22.91 6.74 -7.77
N ARG A 125 21.86 7.53 -7.98
CA ARG A 125 21.83 8.58 -9.01
C ARG A 125 22.96 9.59 -8.82
N ASP A 126 23.18 10.05 -7.60
CA ASP A 126 24.22 11.04 -7.30
C ASP A 126 25.63 10.46 -7.49
N ASN A 127 25.84 9.18 -7.14
CA ASN A 127 27.08 8.47 -7.44
C ASN A 127 27.30 8.35 -8.96
N SER A 128 26.29 7.89 -9.72
CA SER A 128 26.35 7.80 -11.17
C SER A 128 26.64 9.15 -11.83
N ARG A 129 26.04 10.24 -11.31
CA ARG A 129 26.32 11.60 -11.76
C ARG A 129 27.79 11.99 -11.53
N LYS A 130 28.34 11.69 -10.36
CA LYS A 130 29.77 11.93 -10.04
C LYS A 130 30.68 11.13 -10.97
N TYR A 131 30.35 9.86 -11.24
CA TYR A 131 31.11 9.04 -12.19
C TYR A 131 31.09 9.62 -13.60
N LEU A 132 29.93 10.06 -14.10
CA LEU A 132 29.81 10.67 -15.42
C LEU A 132 30.65 11.94 -15.53
N ILE A 133 30.64 12.81 -14.51
CA ILE A 133 31.46 14.03 -14.48
C ILE A 133 32.95 13.68 -14.55
N ARG A 134 33.40 12.68 -13.78
CA ARG A 134 34.80 12.22 -13.81
C ARG A 134 35.18 11.64 -15.17
N ALA A 135 34.31 10.84 -15.77
CA ALA A 135 34.53 10.25 -17.10
C ALA A 135 34.67 11.35 -18.17
N LYS A 136 33.77 12.35 -18.16
CA LYS A 136 33.86 13.50 -19.07
C LYS A 136 35.17 14.27 -18.92
N ARG A 137 35.59 14.57 -17.69
CA ARG A 137 36.88 15.22 -17.43
C ARG A 137 38.04 14.39 -17.97
N ARG A 138 38.00 13.06 -17.80
CA ARG A 138 39.06 12.16 -18.28
C ARG A 138 39.13 12.13 -19.80
N ILE A 139 37.98 12.08 -20.49
CA ILE A 139 37.91 12.18 -21.96
C ILE A 139 38.53 13.50 -22.41
N GLU A 140 38.19 14.61 -21.76
CA GLU A 140 38.76 15.92 -22.09
C GLU A 140 40.28 15.96 -21.88
N SER A 141 40.78 15.40 -20.78
CA SER A 141 42.23 15.30 -20.56
C SER A 141 42.92 14.46 -21.63
N TYR A 142 42.32 13.34 -22.07
CA TYR A 142 42.87 12.55 -23.17
C TYR A 142 42.85 13.31 -24.50
N ARG A 143 41.78 14.07 -24.77
CA ARG A 143 41.69 14.91 -25.96
C ARG A 143 42.83 15.94 -26.00
N ILE A 144 43.05 16.67 -24.90
CA ILE A 144 44.14 17.63 -24.79
C ILE A 144 45.49 16.95 -25.02
N LEU A 145 45.70 15.77 -24.41
CA LEU A 145 46.95 15.02 -24.57
C LEU A 145 47.19 14.58 -26.02
N VAL A 146 46.15 14.12 -26.71
CA VAL A 146 46.21 13.77 -28.14
C VAL A 146 46.52 15.00 -28.99
N ASP A 147 45.86 16.14 -28.74
CA ASP A 147 46.13 17.39 -29.46
C ASP A 147 47.59 17.82 -29.27
N VAL A 148 48.10 17.86 -28.03
CA VAL A 148 49.50 18.22 -27.74
C VAL A 148 50.48 17.29 -28.46
N ILE A 149 50.20 15.99 -28.47
CA ILE A 149 51.01 15.00 -29.17
C ILE A 149 50.96 15.19 -30.69
N SER A 150 49.82 15.62 -31.24
CA SER A 150 49.66 15.85 -32.68
C SER A 150 50.33 17.15 -33.16
N THR A 151 50.38 18.18 -32.30
CA THR A 151 50.96 19.49 -32.63
C THR A 151 52.45 19.57 -32.40
N ASN A 152 52.98 18.77 -31.48
CA ASN A 152 54.42 18.65 -31.27
C ASN A 152 54.90 17.46 -32.09
N ASP A 153 55.83 17.67 -33.03
CA ASP A 153 56.49 16.58 -33.75
C ASP A 153 57.29 15.76 -32.74
N VAL A 154 56.64 14.78 -32.08
CA VAL A 154 57.30 13.87 -31.15
C VAL A 154 57.98 12.79 -31.99
N PRO A 155 59.33 12.81 -32.13
CA PRO A 155 60.01 11.86 -32.96
C PRO A 155 59.80 10.45 -32.40
N GLY A 156 59.18 9.56 -33.18
CA GLY A 156 58.95 8.15 -32.81
C GLY A 156 57.50 7.77 -32.49
N LEU A 157 56.61 8.73 -32.31
CA LEU A 157 55.19 8.46 -32.06
C LEU A 157 54.45 7.78 -33.25
N PRO A 158 54.77 8.10 -34.53
CA PRO A 158 54.24 7.36 -35.67
C PRO A 158 54.60 5.86 -35.66
N ARG A 159 55.74 5.47 -35.05
CA ARG A 159 56.14 4.06 -34.94
C ARG A 159 55.28 3.28 -33.94
N LEU A 160 54.80 3.93 -32.87
CA LEU A 160 53.93 3.28 -31.88
C LEU A 160 52.49 3.13 -32.40
N LEU A 161 51.98 4.09 -33.17
CA LEU A 161 50.64 4.02 -33.76
C LEU A 161 50.58 3.06 -34.96
N GLY A 162 51.67 2.89 -35.72
CA GLY A 162 51.74 1.91 -36.81
C GLY A 162 51.61 0.44 -36.36
N VAL A 163 52.06 0.13 -35.15
CA VAL A 163 52.01 -1.23 -34.57
C VAL A 163 50.60 -1.62 -34.10
N LEU A 164 49.71 -0.67 -33.81
CA LEU A 164 48.35 -0.96 -33.35
C LEU A 164 47.35 -1.24 -34.49
N ASN A 165 47.74 -0.98 -35.74
CA ASN A 165 46.95 -1.24 -36.95
C ASN A 165 47.50 -2.41 -37.79
N SER A 166 48.42 -3.22 -37.24
CA SER A 166 48.94 -4.47 -37.84
C SER A 166 48.37 -5.67 -37.09
#